data_AF-A0A8T3MS11-F1
#
_entry.id   AF-A0A8T3MS11-F1
#
_cell.length_a   1.000
_cell.length_b   1.000
_cell.length_c   1.000
_cell.angle_alpha   90.00
_cell.angle_beta   90.00
_cell.angle_gamma   90.00
#
_symmetry.space_group_name_H-M   'P 1'
#
loop_
_entity.id
_entity.type
_entity.pdbx_description
1 polymer ?
#
loop_
_entity_poly.entity_id
_entity_poly.type
_entity_poly.pdbx_seq_one_letter_code
_entity_poly.pdbx_strand_id
1 'polypeptide(L)'
;AVGRALADPKRLCVLESLAAGELSVSDLSTRVGCQVPNMSQHLAVLRSAGLVQSRRDGSTVLYRLSDVRVLEAYHLIQSLAGQGA
;
A
#
# COMPACT_ATOMS: atom_id res chain seq x y z
N ALA A 1 -14.95 2.18 3.37
CA ALA A 1 -14.18 3.30 2.81
C ALA A 1 -12.67 3.11 3.04
N VAL A 2 -12.17 3.17 4.28
CA VAL A 2 -10.73 2.93 4.58
C VAL A 2 -10.46 1.59 5.28
N GLY A 3 -11.27 1.18 6.25
CA GLY A 3 -11.03 -0.05 7.02
C GLY A 3 -10.94 -1.32 6.17
N ARG A 4 -11.81 -1.47 5.15
CA ARG A 4 -11.73 -2.59 4.19
C ARG A 4 -10.44 -2.58 3.37
N ALA A 5 -9.91 -1.40 3.05
CA ALA A 5 -8.65 -1.29 2.31
C ALA A 5 -7.46 -1.74 3.17
N LEU A 6 -7.50 -1.48 4.47
CA LEU A 6 -6.46 -1.91 5.43
C LEU A 6 -6.61 -3.37 5.87
N ALA A 7 -7.76 -4.02 5.67
CA ALA A 7 -8.02 -5.38 6.15
C ALA A 7 -7.38 -6.51 5.31
N ASP A 8 -6.47 -6.21 4.38
CA ASP A 8 -5.84 -7.20 3.49
C ASP A 8 -4.32 -7.17 3.66
N PRO A 9 -3.69 -8.31 3.98
CA PRO A 9 -2.28 -8.35 4.32
C PRO A 9 -1.38 -7.93 3.15
N LYS A 10 -1.76 -8.19 1.90
CA LYS A 10 -0.97 -7.78 0.74
C LYS A 10 -1.03 -6.26 0.54
N ARG A 11 -2.20 -5.65 0.76
CA ARG A 11 -2.31 -4.18 0.75
C ARG A 11 -1.50 -3.54 1.88
N LEU A 12 -1.41 -4.18 3.05
CA LEU A 12 -0.56 -3.71 4.14
C LEU A 12 0.92 -3.76 3.77
N CYS A 13 1.41 -4.87 3.20
CA CYS A 13 2.78 -4.96 2.71
C CYS A 13 3.11 -3.92 1.63
N VAL A 14 2.13 -3.55 0.78
CA VAL A 14 2.28 -2.45 -0.19
C VAL A 14 2.49 -1.12 0.53
N LEU A 15 1.67 -0.79 1.53
CA LEU A 15 1.79 0.46 2.29
C LEU A 15 3.14 0.55 3.03
N GLU A 16 3.59 -0.55 3.64
CA GLU A 16 4.93 -0.64 4.25
C GLU A 16 6.05 -0.43 3.23
N SER A 17 5.93 -1.06 2.05
CA SER A 17 6.92 -0.90 0.98
C SER A 17 7.04 0.55 0.51
N LEU A 18 5.90 1.26 0.43
CA LEU A 18 5.82 2.67 0.04
C LEU A 18 6.27 3.64 1.14
N ALA A 19 6.45 3.18 2.38
CA ALA A 19 7.01 4.00 3.45
C ALA A 19 8.48 4.39 3.17
N ALA A 20 9.21 3.53 2.44
CA ALA A 20 10.61 3.76 2.08
C ALA A 20 10.78 4.70 0.87
N GLY A 21 9.70 5.10 0.20
CA GLY A 21 9.74 5.96 -0.97
C GLY A 21 8.80 5.51 -2.09
N GLU A 22 8.87 6.22 -3.21
CA GLU A 22 8.01 5.93 -4.36
C GLU A 22 8.44 4.65 -5.07
N LEU A 23 7.47 3.83 -5.49
CA LEU A 23 7.72 2.55 -6.17
C LEU A 23 6.79 2.36 -7.36
N SER A 24 7.28 1.67 -8.40
CA SER A 24 6.44 1.26 -9.51
C SER A 24 5.60 0.03 -9.17
N VAL A 25 4.60 -0.27 -10.01
CA VAL A 25 3.82 -1.52 -9.90
C VAL A 25 4.72 -2.76 -9.96
N SER A 26 5.75 -2.72 -10.80
CA SER A 26 6.71 -3.82 -10.95
C SER A 26 7.56 -4.01 -9.70
N ASP A 27 8.06 -2.91 -9.12
CA ASP A 27 8.84 -2.97 -7.87
C ASP A 27 8.00 -3.54 -6.72
N LEU A 28 6.76 -3.07 -6.60
CA LEU A 28 5.82 -3.54 -5.58
C LEU A 28 5.47 -5.01 -5.77
N SER A 29 5.26 -5.45 -7.01
CA SER A 29 4.98 -6.86 -7.33
C SER A 29 6.13 -7.77 -6.89
N THR A 30 7.36 -7.35 -7.16
CA THR A 30 8.58 -8.07 -6.74
C THR A 30 8.72 -8.11 -5.22
N ARG A 31 8.55 -6.97 -4.53
CA ARG A 31 8.73 -6.88 -3.07
C ARG A 31 7.66 -7.63 -2.28
N VAL A 32 6.41 -7.55 -2.71
CA VAL A 32 5.25 -8.11 -2.00
C VAL A 32 5.00 -9.59 -2.40
N GLY A 33 5.69 -10.07 -3.43
CA GLY A 33 5.58 -11.45 -3.91
C GLY A 33 4.18 -11.74 -4.46
N CYS A 34 3.68 -10.89 -5.36
CA CYS A 34 2.43 -11.11 -6.08
C CYS A 34 2.57 -10.75 -7.56
N GLN A 35 1.78 -11.37 -8.43
CA GLN A 35 1.77 -11.04 -9.85
C GLN A 35 1.18 -9.64 -10.12
N VAL A 36 1.63 -8.97 -11.19
CA VAL A 36 1.26 -7.59 -11.58
C VAL A 36 -0.25 -7.34 -11.73
N PRO A 37 -1.06 -8.26 -12.29
CA PRO A 37 -2.52 -8.06 -12.35
C PRO A 37 -3.14 -7.90 -10.96
N ASN A 38 -2.67 -8.70 -10.00
CA ASN A 38 -3.12 -8.62 -8.61
C ASN A 38 -2.63 -7.32 -7.94
N MET A 39 -1.40 -6.90 -8.24
CA MET A 39 -0.85 -5.65 -7.70
C MET A 39 -1.62 -4.41 -8.18
N SER A 40 -1.97 -4.34 -9.47
CA SER A 40 -2.77 -3.23 -10.01
C SER A 40 -4.14 -3.12 -9.33
N GLN A 41 -4.79 -4.26 -9.06
CA GLN A 41 -6.06 -4.30 -8.31
C GLN A 41 -5.89 -3.77 -6.88
N HIS A 42 -4.84 -4.21 -6.17
CA HIS A 42 -4.54 -3.72 -4.82
C HIS A 42 -4.33 -2.21 -4.79
N LEU A 43 -3.55 -1.68 -5.75
CA LEU A 43 -3.30 -0.25 -5.88
C LEU A 43 -4.55 0.55 -6.25
N ALA A 44 -5.44 -0.01 -7.08
CA ALA A 44 -6.72 0.63 -7.39
C ALA A 44 -7.60 0.76 -6.13
N VAL A 45 -7.67 -0.28 -5.29
CA VAL A 45 -8.41 -0.24 -4.01
C VAL A 45 -7.80 0.79 -3.06
N LEU A 46 -6.47 0.77 -2.88
CA LEU A 46 -5.77 1.72 -2.01
C LEU A 46 -5.95 3.17 -2.48
N ARG A 47 -5.85 3.42 -3.80
CA ARG A 47 -6.04 4.74 -4.39
C ARG A 47 -7.47 5.23 -4.23
N SER A 48 -8.45 4.35 -4.45
CA SER A 48 -9.88 4.67 -4.28
C SER A 48 -10.22 4.98 -2.81
N ALA A 49 -9.50 4.36 -1.87
CA ALA A 49 -9.58 4.66 -0.45
C ALA A 49 -8.79 5.93 -0.03
N GLY A 50 -8.09 6.58 -0.96
CA GLY A 50 -7.27 7.77 -0.69
C GLY A 50 -5.96 7.48 0.05
N LEU A 51 -5.53 6.23 0.18
CA LEU A 51 -4.35 5.83 0.96
C LEU A 51 -3.04 5.98 0.19
N VAL A 52 -3.10 5.92 -1.14
CA VAL A 52 -1.95 6.12 -2.03
C VAL A 52 -2.28 7.12 -3.13
N GLN A 53 -1.24 7.79 -3.61
CA GLN A 53 -1.26 8.63 -4.79
C GLN A 53 -0.33 8.05 -5.85
N SER A 54 -0.54 8.46 -7.10
CA SER A 54 0.29 8.05 -8.23
C SER A 54 0.73 9.26 -9.04
N ARG A 55 1.95 9.24 -9.55
CA ARG A 55 2.44 10.18 -10.57
C ARG A 55 3.08 9.41 -11.73
N ARG A 56 3.15 10.03 -12.90
CA ARG A 56 3.90 9.49 -14.05
C ARG A 56 5.32 10.03 -14.03
N ASP A 57 6.27 9.15 -14.32
CA ASP A 57 7.68 9.44 -14.53
C ASP A 57 8.12 8.74 -15.82
N GLY A 58 8.17 9.50 -16.92
CA GLY A 58 8.29 8.94 -18.27
C GLY A 58 7.13 7.99 -18.61
N SER A 59 7.46 6.75 -18.94
CA SER A 59 6.48 5.68 -19.23
C SER A 59 6.03 4.91 -17.98
N THR A 60 6.62 5.18 -16.82
CA THR A 60 6.37 4.46 -15.58
C THR A 60 5.40 5.22 -14.68
N VAL A 61 4.50 4.50 -14.01
CA VAL A 61 3.66 5.06 -12.94
C VAL A 61 4.29 4.71 -11.60
N LEU A 62 4.61 5.73 -10.82
CA LEU A 62 5.14 5.61 -9.47
C LEU A 62 4.02 5.88 -8.47
N TYR A 63 4.00 5.09 -7.40
CA TYR A 63 3.06 5.21 -6.29
C TYR A 63 3.78 5.68 -5.04
N ARG A 64 3.05 6.39 -4.18
CA ARG A 64 3.50 6.84 -2.86
C ARG A 64 2.34 6.83 -1.87
N LEU A 65 2.64 6.82 -0.58
CA LEU A 65 1.62 7.09 0.44
C LEU A 65 1.02 8.47 0.22
N SER A 66 -0.30 8.60 0.39
CA SER A 66 -0.98 9.89 0.31
C SER A 66 -0.57 10.84 1.43
N ASP A 67 -0.25 10.28 2.60
CA ASP A 67 0.08 10.98 3.83
C ASP A 67 0.86 10.03 4.76
N VAL A 68 1.79 10.55 5.56
CA VAL A 68 2.55 9.76 6.55
C VAL A 68 1.64 9.07 7.57
N ARG A 69 0.50 9.68 7.91
CA ARG A 69 -0.50 9.16 8.86
C ARG A 69 -1.12 7.84 8.42
N VAL A 70 -1.03 7.48 7.13
CA VAL A 70 -1.48 6.16 6.64
C VAL A 70 -0.69 5.03 7.29
N LEU A 71 0.63 5.21 7.43
CA LEU A 71 1.48 4.22 8.07
C LEU A 71 1.31 4.21 9.58
N GLU A 72 1.11 5.38 10.20
CA GLU A 72 0.81 5.49 11.63
C GLU A 72 -0.49 4.76 11.99
N ALA A 73 -1.56 4.97 11.21
CA ALA A 73 -2.82 4.26 11.40
C ALA A 73 -2.66 2.75 11.25
N TYR A 74 -1.84 2.30 10.29
CA TYR A 74 -1.50 0.89 10.12
C TYR A 74 -0.77 0.32 11.36
N HIS A 75 0.30 0.99 11.82
CA HIS A 75 1.04 0.55 13.01
C HIS A 75 0.14 0.54 14.25
N LEU A 76 -0.76 1.51 14.39
CA LEU A 76 -1.72 1.54 15.49
C LEU A 76 -2.65 0.32 15.44
N ILE A 77 -3.23 0.00 14.28
CA ILE A 77 -4.08 -1.18 14.11
C ILE A 77 -3.32 -2.48 14.42
N GLN A 78 -2.07 -2.60 13.95
CA GLN A 78 -1.21 -3.76 14.25
C GLN A 78 -0.87 -3.86 15.74
N SER A 79 -0.63 -2.73 16.41
CA SER A 79 -0.35 -2.72 17.85
C SER A 79 -1.53 -3.20 18.69
N LEU A 80 -2.75 -3.07 18.19
CA LEU A 80 -3.97 -3.62 18.80
C LEU A 80 -4.10 -5.12 18.50
N ALA A 81 -3.78 -5.53 17.27
CA ALA A 81 -3.79 -6.94 16.86
C ALA A 81 -2.69 -7.77 17.57
N GLY A 82 -1.57 -7.15 17.94
CA GLY A 82 -0.44 -7.77 18.64
C GLY A 82 -0.59 -7.87 20.17
N GLN A 83 -1.71 -7.42 20.75
CA GLN A 83 -1.99 -7.53 22.20
C GLN A 83 -2.76 -8.82 22.59
N GLY A 84 -2.83 -9.80 21.68
CA GLY A 84 -3.56 -11.05 21.90
C GLY A 84 -2.72 -12.29 21.57
N ALA A 85 -1.49 -12.36 22.06
CA ALA A 85 -0.71 -13.59 22.14
C ALA A 85 -0.44 -13.94 23.62
#